data_AF-A0A7S3RXK4-F1
#
_entry.id   AF-A0A7S3RXK4-F1
#
_cell.length_a   1.000
_cell.length_b   1.000
_cell.length_c   1.000
_cell.angle_alpha   90.00
_cell.angle_beta   90.00
_cell.angle_gamma   90.00
#
_symmetry.space_group_name_H-M   'P 1'
#
loop_
_entity.id
_entity.type
_entity.pdbx_description
1 polymer ?
#
loop_
_entity_poly.entity_id
_entity_poly.type
_entity_poly.pdbx_seq_one_letter_code
_entity_poly.pdbx_strand_id
1 'polypeptide(L)'
;DSERSGMRLLFGLALVVSGAALQAAGHRPLAPAFGRSRLRPATLSVVDIYSVADEWVRAAPYQSAFCITAFKATIADCITQARELAAIEAEPEAGIVSCDDVSCEVLEPSERRGYSWQRSLAFLLYGGLYQGCTQYYLFNDRYPLWFGEGDDPATVAVKVVFDQLVLTPLLCLPVLYLVKAAVLRRPLREGLRRYVEDARRDLLLKYWALWTPV
;
A
#
# COMPACT_ATOMS: atom_id res chain seq x y z
N ASP A 1 27.56 -10.97 5.69
CA ASP A 1 27.26 -9.78 6.54
C ASP A 1 26.55 -8.62 5.87
N SER A 2 26.50 -8.51 4.53
CA SER A 2 25.74 -7.44 3.84
C SER A 2 24.21 -7.61 3.94
N GLU A 3 23.69 -8.84 3.87
CA GLU A 3 22.24 -9.11 3.86
C GLU A 3 21.53 -8.83 5.20
N ARG A 4 22.22 -8.96 6.34
CA ARG A 4 21.65 -8.61 7.66
C ARG A 4 21.48 -7.10 7.85
N SER A 5 22.24 -6.29 7.12
CA SER A 5 22.17 -4.83 7.19
C SER A 5 20.94 -4.29 6.45
N GLY A 6 20.64 -4.85 5.26
CA GLY A 6 19.43 -4.50 4.50
C GLY A 6 18.14 -4.87 5.22
N MET A 7 18.11 -6.04 5.88
CA MET A 7 16.92 -6.49 6.62
C MET A 7 16.67 -5.63 7.87
N ARG A 8 17.71 -5.13 8.55
CA ARG A 8 17.56 -4.20 9.68
C ARG A 8 17.07 -2.81 9.25
N LEU A 9 17.47 -2.35 8.06
CA LEU A 9 17.00 -1.07 7.51
C LEU A 9 15.51 -1.13 7.12
N LEU A 10 15.08 -2.25 6.53
CA LEU A 10 13.68 -2.49 6.17
C LEU A 10 12.77 -2.67 7.40
N PHE A 11 13.24 -3.37 8.43
CA PHE A 11 12.54 -3.47 9.72
C PHE A 11 12.47 -2.10 10.44
N GLY A 12 13.53 -1.29 10.35
CA GLY A 12 13.54 0.08 10.89
C GLY A 12 12.54 1.00 10.19
N LEU A 13 12.43 0.92 8.86
CA LEU A 13 11.47 1.72 8.09
C LEU A 13 10.02 1.28 8.37
N ALA A 14 9.77 -0.03 8.50
CA ALA A 14 8.46 -0.57 8.84
C ALA A 14 8.02 -0.20 10.27
N LEU A 15 8.96 -0.14 11.22
CA LEU A 15 8.70 0.31 12.60
C LEU A 15 8.43 1.81 12.70
N VAL A 16 9.10 2.65 11.89
CA VAL A 16 8.82 4.10 11.85
C VAL A 16 7.43 4.39 11.28
N VAL A 17 7.01 3.63 10.26
CA VAL A 17 5.67 3.77 9.67
C VAL A 17 4.58 3.21 10.60
N SER A 18 4.88 2.18 11.40
CA SER A 18 3.92 1.58 12.34
C SER A 18 3.83 2.34 13.67
N GLY A 19 4.92 2.93 14.15
CA GLY A 19 4.96 3.72 15.40
C GLY A 19 4.24 5.06 15.30
N ALA A 20 4.24 5.68 14.12
CA ALA A 20 3.54 6.96 13.89
C ALA A 20 2.01 6.85 14.03
N ALA A 21 1.44 5.65 13.82
CA ALA A 21 0.00 5.42 13.99
C ALA A 21 -0.43 5.33 15.47
N LEU A 22 0.50 5.07 16.41
CA LEU A 22 0.16 4.77 17.80
C LEU A 22 0.27 5.97 18.77
N GLN A 23 0.77 7.13 18.32
CA GLN A 23 1.02 8.29 19.19
C GLN A 23 0.25 9.57 18.83
N ALA A 24 -0.64 9.52 17.83
CA ALA A 24 -1.53 10.64 17.50
C ALA A 24 -2.68 10.83 18.54
N ALA A 25 -2.80 9.93 19.52
CA ALA A 25 -3.75 10.05 20.63
C ALA A 25 -3.20 10.94 21.75
N GLY A 26 -3.27 12.24 21.51
CA GLY A 26 -3.23 13.24 22.57
C GLY A 26 -2.19 14.30 22.33
N HIS A 27 -2.62 15.50 21.99
CA HIS A 27 -2.21 16.74 22.66
C HIS A 27 -3.16 17.88 22.25
N ARG A 28 -3.63 18.63 23.26
CA ARG A 28 -4.57 19.76 23.15
C ARG A 28 -3.88 20.99 22.54
N PRO A 29 -4.59 21.89 21.83
CA PRO A 29 -3.98 23.06 21.22
C PRO A 29 -3.73 24.17 22.26
N LEU A 30 -2.55 24.79 22.23
CA LEU A 30 -2.29 26.08 22.86
C LEU A 30 -1.92 27.10 21.77
N ALA A 31 -2.46 28.31 21.93
CA ALA A 31 -2.52 29.44 21.00
C ALA A 31 -1.13 29.97 20.54
N PRO A 32 -1.06 30.77 19.44
CA PRO A 32 0.20 31.15 18.82
C PRO A 32 0.83 32.38 19.47
N ALA A 33 2.15 32.38 19.61
CA ALA A 33 2.94 33.57 19.88
C ALA A 33 3.78 33.92 18.63
N PHE A 34 3.52 35.09 18.07
CA PHE A 34 4.22 35.65 16.91
C PHE A 34 5.64 36.12 17.30
N GLY A 35 6.67 35.68 16.58
CA GLY A 35 8.06 36.08 16.79
C GLY A 35 8.89 36.05 15.50
N ARG A 36 9.51 37.20 15.18
CA ARG A 36 10.15 37.56 13.90
C ARG A 36 11.28 36.64 13.43
N SER A 37 11.30 36.43 12.11
CA SER A 37 12.19 35.59 11.31
C SER A 37 13.67 36.02 11.31
N ARG A 38 14.58 35.05 11.53
CA ARG A 38 15.95 35.08 11.00
C ARG A 38 16.16 33.82 10.18
N LEU A 39 16.45 33.98 8.89
CA LEU A 39 16.77 32.88 7.97
C LEU A 39 18.13 32.27 8.38
N ARG A 40 18.08 31.08 9.00
CA ARG A 40 19.22 30.17 9.16
C ARG A 40 19.17 29.13 8.03
N PRO A 41 20.32 28.64 7.53
CA PRO A 41 20.33 27.48 6.65
C PRO A 41 19.69 26.31 7.41
N ALA A 42 18.57 25.80 6.90
CA ALA A 42 17.76 24.80 7.56
C ALA A 42 18.48 23.44 7.50
N THR A 43 19.25 23.11 8.52
CA THR A 43 19.44 21.71 8.89
C THR A 43 18.10 21.23 9.41
N LEU A 44 17.27 20.70 8.50
CA LEU A 44 16.01 20.04 8.82
C LEU A 44 16.31 18.92 9.80
N SER A 45 16.00 19.16 11.08
CA SER A 45 16.04 18.10 12.07
C SER A 45 14.96 17.08 11.73
N VAL A 46 15.15 15.82 12.10
CA VAL A 46 14.16 14.76 11.89
C VAL A 46 12.79 15.15 12.47
N VAL A 47 12.77 15.88 13.59
CA VAL A 47 11.55 16.43 14.22
C VAL A 47 10.80 17.40 13.29
N ASP A 48 11.54 18.20 12.52
CA ASP A 48 11.02 19.23 11.62
C ASP A 48 10.40 18.60 10.35
N ILE A 49 10.93 17.46 9.89
CA ILE A 49 10.35 16.69 8.78
C ILE A 49 9.00 16.09 9.20
N TYR A 50 8.89 15.56 10.42
CA TYR A 50 7.64 15.00 10.92
C TYR A 50 6.55 16.07 11.09
N SER A 51 6.90 17.27 11.58
CA SER A 51 5.91 18.34 11.72
C SER A 51 5.40 18.84 10.37
N VAL A 52 6.28 19.00 9.37
CA VAL A 52 5.86 19.38 8.01
C VAL A 52 4.98 18.29 7.39
N ALA A 53 5.33 17.02 7.58
CA ALA A 53 4.53 15.90 7.09
C ALA A 53 3.15 15.84 7.78
N ASP A 54 3.09 16.02 9.10
CA ASP A 54 1.84 16.04 9.86
C ASP A 54 0.94 17.21 9.44
N GLU A 55 1.51 18.40 9.26
CA GLU A 55 0.77 19.56 8.75
C GLU A 55 0.19 19.29 7.37
N TRP A 56 0.97 18.72 6.46
CA TRP A 56 0.51 18.40 5.11
C TRP A 56 -0.59 17.32 5.10
N VAL A 57 -0.44 16.26 5.90
CA VAL A 57 -1.45 15.19 6.03
C VAL A 57 -2.77 15.77 6.52
N ARG A 58 -2.75 16.69 7.49
CA ARG A 58 -3.96 17.34 8.00
C ARG A 58 -4.56 18.35 7.04
N ALA A 59 -3.73 19.14 6.36
CA ALA A 59 -4.20 20.19 5.44
C ALA A 59 -4.81 19.60 4.16
N ALA A 60 -4.28 18.48 3.68
CA ALA A 60 -4.68 17.87 2.42
C ALA A 60 -4.76 16.33 2.52
N PRO A 61 -5.77 15.79 3.22
CA PRO A 61 -5.83 14.37 3.55
C PRO A 61 -5.90 13.46 2.31
N TYR A 62 -6.71 13.80 1.31
CA TYR A 62 -6.83 13.00 0.09
C TYR A 62 -5.55 13.02 -0.76
N GLN A 63 -4.90 14.19 -0.86
CA GLN A 63 -3.69 14.37 -1.67
C GLN A 63 -2.50 13.65 -1.02
N SER A 64 -2.37 13.78 0.30
CA SER A 64 -1.33 13.09 1.06
C SER A 64 -1.54 11.57 1.05
N ALA A 65 -2.78 11.10 1.25
CA ALA A 65 -3.11 9.68 1.15
C ALA A 65 -2.76 9.13 -0.24
N PHE A 66 -3.14 9.83 -1.33
CA PHE A 66 -2.76 9.46 -2.69
C PHE A 66 -1.24 9.36 -2.85
N CYS A 67 -0.50 10.42 -2.49
CA CYS A 67 0.93 10.50 -2.73
C CYS A 67 1.71 9.43 -1.96
N ILE A 68 1.40 9.23 -0.67
CA ILE A 68 2.09 8.25 0.17
C ILE A 68 1.87 6.84 -0.38
N THR A 69 0.62 6.48 -0.67
CA THR A 69 0.25 5.13 -1.12
C THR A 69 0.72 4.86 -2.55
N ALA A 70 0.56 5.80 -3.47
CA ALA A 70 1.06 5.69 -4.85
C ALA A 70 2.57 5.51 -4.89
N PHE A 71 3.31 6.28 -4.09
CA PHE A 71 4.76 6.19 -4.01
C PHE A 71 5.21 4.84 -3.44
N LYS A 72 4.59 4.40 -2.33
CA LYS A 72 4.87 3.09 -1.72
C LYS A 72 4.62 1.95 -2.72
N ALA A 73 3.47 1.95 -3.39
CA ALA A 73 3.10 0.94 -4.37
C ALA A 73 4.06 0.92 -5.57
N THR A 74 4.43 2.10 -6.08
CA THR A 74 5.36 2.21 -7.22
C THR A 74 6.75 1.69 -6.87
N ILE A 75 7.27 2.02 -5.67
CA ILE A 75 8.58 1.50 -5.23
C ILE A 75 8.54 -0.02 -5.06
N ALA A 76 7.49 -0.55 -4.43
CA ALA A 76 7.34 -1.99 -4.27
C ALA A 76 7.38 -2.70 -5.63
N ASP A 77 6.67 -2.16 -6.63
CA ASP A 77 6.68 -2.69 -7.98
C ASP A 77 8.05 -2.56 -8.67
N CYS A 78 8.74 -1.42 -8.53
CA CYS A 78 10.10 -1.25 -9.06
C CYS A 78 11.08 -2.29 -8.49
N ILE A 79 11.01 -2.57 -7.19
CA ILE A 79 11.85 -3.57 -6.53
C ILE A 79 11.52 -4.97 -7.06
N THR A 80 10.23 -5.29 -7.18
CA THR A 80 9.78 -6.59 -7.70
C THR A 80 10.26 -6.80 -9.14
N GLN A 81 10.07 -5.82 -10.02
CA GLN A 81 10.55 -5.90 -11.39
C GLN A 81 12.08 -5.97 -11.47
N ALA A 82 12.82 -5.28 -10.60
CA ALA A 82 14.29 -5.40 -10.54
C ALA A 82 14.75 -6.80 -10.13
N ARG A 83 14.05 -7.44 -9.18
CA ARG A 83 14.33 -8.83 -8.77
C ARG A 83 13.99 -9.83 -9.86
N GLU A 84 12.88 -9.61 -10.57
CA GLU A 84 12.51 -10.42 -11.73
C GLU A 84 13.57 -10.33 -12.83
N LEU A 85 14.06 -9.13 -13.16
CA LEU A 85 15.12 -8.94 -14.15
C LEU A 85 16.43 -9.62 -13.75
N ALA A 86 16.85 -9.49 -12.48
CA ALA A 86 18.04 -10.19 -11.99
C ALA A 86 17.89 -11.72 -12.03
N ALA A 87 16.69 -12.25 -11.78
CA ALA A 87 16.41 -13.68 -11.90
C ALA A 87 16.44 -14.16 -13.36
N ILE A 88 15.94 -13.34 -14.31
CA ILE A 88 16.03 -13.60 -15.76
C ILE A 88 17.48 -13.69 -16.22
N GLU A 89 18.33 -12.77 -15.73
CA GLU A 89 19.76 -12.77 -16.06
C GLU A 89 20.51 -13.98 -15.49
N ALA A 90 20.14 -14.43 -14.29
CA ALA A 90 20.76 -15.58 -13.65
C ALA A 90 20.38 -16.92 -14.31
N GLU A 91 19.10 -17.11 -14.67
CA GLU A 91 18.60 -18.36 -15.25
C GLU A 91 17.74 -18.12 -16.51
N PRO A 92 18.37 -17.95 -17.68
CA PRO A 92 17.68 -17.57 -18.91
C PRO A 92 16.71 -18.63 -19.45
N GLU A 93 16.86 -19.91 -19.09
CA GLU A 93 16.02 -21.01 -19.61
C GLU A 93 14.89 -21.42 -18.64
N ALA A 94 14.90 -20.97 -17.38
CA ALA A 94 13.96 -21.43 -16.35
C ALA A 94 12.68 -20.58 -16.27
N GLY A 95 11.49 -21.16 -16.18
CA GLY A 95 10.27 -20.38 -15.92
C GLY A 95 10.38 -19.57 -14.62
N ILE A 96 10.01 -18.28 -14.65
CA ILE A 96 10.15 -17.40 -13.47
C ILE A 96 8.78 -17.12 -12.90
N VAL A 97 8.65 -17.29 -11.58
CA VAL A 97 7.44 -16.91 -10.87
C VAL A 97 7.45 -15.40 -10.66
N SER A 98 6.63 -14.69 -11.43
CA SER A 98 6.35 -13.26 -11.22
C SER A 98 5.22 -13.16 -10.20
N CYS A 99 5.55 -12.72 -8.99
CA CYS A 99 4.55 -12.48 -7.95
C CYS A 99 4.32 -10.97 -7.81
N ASP A 100 3.06 -10.56 -7.84
CA ASP A 100 2.60 -9.34 -7.19
C ASP A 100 1.93 -9.68 -5.85
N ASP A 101 1.48 -8.66 -5.11
CA ASP A 101 0.88 -8.80 -3.77
C ASP A 101 -0.34 -9.75 -3.74
N VAL A 102 -0.89 -10.13 -4.90
CA VAL A 102 -2.18 -10.81 -5.03
C VAL A 102 -2.11 -12.05 -5.91
N SER A 103 -1.21 -12.10 -6.89
CA SER A 103 -1.12 -13.18 -7.87
C SER A 103 0.34 -13.52 -8.16
N CYS A 104 0.62 -14.83 -8.24
CA CYS A 104 1.87 -15.33 -8.79
C CYS A 104 1.55 -15.98 -10.14
N GLU A 105 2.08 -15.40 -11.21
CA GLU A 105 2.00 -15.96 -12.56
C GLU A 105 3.38 -16.54 -12.91
N VAL A 106 3.41 -17.78 -13.40
CA VAL A 106 4.65 -18.36 -13.96
C VAL A 106 4.82 -17.79 -15.35
N LEU A 107 5.87 -16.99 -15.55
CA LEU A 107 6.23 -16.43 -16.84
C LEU A 107 7.16 -17.41 -17.57
N GLU A 108 6.65 -17.98 -18.66
CA GLU A 108 7.44 -18.78 -19.58
C GLU A 108 8.51 -17.91 -20.26
N PRO A 109 9.67 -18.46 -20.67
CA PRO A 109 10.74 -17.71 -21.32
C PRO A 109 10.27 -16.87 -22.53
N SER A 110 9.27 -17.36 -23.27
CA SER A 110 8.67 -16.66 -24.43
C SER A 110 7.78 -15.47 -24.06
N GLU A 111 7.28 -15.40 -22.83
CA GLU A 111 6.36 -14.37 -22.34
C GLU A 111 7.04 -13.28 -21.53
N ARG A 112 8.34 -13.47 -21.23
CA ARG A 112 9.15 -12.50 -20.51
C ARG A 112 9.21 -11.18 -21.27
N ARG A 113 8.80 -10.11 -20.59
CA ARG A 113 8.97 -8.74 -21.07
C ARG A 113 10.00 -8.06 -20.16
N GLY A 114 10.76 -7.13 -20.74
CA GLY A 114 11.59 -6.24 -19.94
C GLY A 114 10.74 -5.34 -19.04
N TYR A 115 11.37 -4.34 -18.44
CA TYR A 115 10.70 -3.42 -17.52
C TYR A 115 9.36 -2.89 -18.06
N SER A 116 8.30 -3.11 -17.29
CA SER A 116 6.92 -2.89 -17.70
C SER A 116 6.33 -1.63 -17.06
N TRP A 117 6.41 -0.50 -17.76
CA TRP A 117 5.84 0.77 -17.31
C TRP A 117 4.32 0.73 -17.08
N GLN A 118 3.62 -0.15 -17.81
CA GLN A 118 2.18 -0.37 -17.64
C GLN A 118 1.88 -0.95 -16.26
N ARG A 119 2.69 -1.90 -15.77
CA ARG A 119 2.54 -2.48 -14.44
C ARG A 119 2.75 -1.42 -13.37
N SER A 120 3.82 -0.62 -13.48
CA SER A 120 4.09 0.47 -12.54
C SER A 120 2.99 1.53 -12.54
N LEU A 121 2.40 1.83 -13.70
CA LEU A 121 1.23 2.70 -13.79
C LEU A 121 0.01 2.09 -13.09
N ALA A 122 -0.20 0.77 -13.19
CA ALA A 122 -1.29 0.09 -12.48
C ALA A 122 -1.11 0.20 -10.96
N PHE A 123 0.10 0.00 -10.46
CA PHE A 123 0.41 0.18 -9.03
C PHE A 123 0.28 1.63 -8.57
N LEU A 124 0.67 2.60 -9.40
CA LEU A 124 0.50 4.02 -9.12
C LEU A 124 -0.98 4.39 -9.01
N LEU A 125 -1.80 3.95 -9.98
CA LEU A 125 -3.23 4.26 -10.01
C LEU A 125 -4.00 3.53 -8.91
N TYR A 126 -3.74 2.24 -8.72
CA TYR A 126 -4.40 1.46 -7.68
C TYR A 126 -3.97 1.92 -6.28
N GLY A 127 -2.66 2.10 -6.07
CA GLY A 127 -2.12 2.64 -4.83
C GLY A 127 -2.71 4.00 -4.51
N GLY A 128 -2.59 4.97 -5.42
CA GLY A 128 -3.03 6.33 -5.16
C GLY A 128 -4.56 6.52 -5.09
N LEU A 129 -5.28 6.11 -6.14
CA LEU A 129 -6.72 6.40 -6.24
C LEU A 129 -7.56 5.50 -5.33
N TYR A 130 -7.27 4.20 -5.33
CA TYR A 130 -8.03 3.25 -4.52
C TYR A 130 -7.49 3.20 -3.09
N GLN A 131 -6.23 2.80 -2.88
CA GLN A 131 -5.69 2.66 -1.52
C GLN A 131 -5.49 4.01 -0.81
N GLY A 132 -5.20 5.09 -1.54
CA GLY A 132 -5.12 6.43 -0.98
C GLY A 132 -6.52 7.03 -0.79
N CYS A 133 -7.11 7.55 -1.86
CA CYS A 133 -8.33 8.34 -1.76
C CYS A 133 -9.57 7.54 -1.33
N THR A 134 -9.82 6.39 -1.97
CA THR A 134 -11.05 5.64 -1.75
C THR A 134 -11.07 4.97 -0.37
N GLN A 135 -9.96 4.37 0.05
CA GLN A 135 -9.85 3.81 1.39
C GLN A 135 -9.84 4.90 2.48
N TYR A 136 -9.23 6.07 2.23
CA TYR A 136 -9.35 7.20 3.16
C TYR A 136 -10.82 7.55 3.41
N TYR A 137 -11.61 7.69 2.34
CA TYR A 137 -13.05 7.96 2.43
C TYR A 137 -13.81 6.84 3.16
N LEU A 138 -13.53 5.58 2.83
CA LEU A 138 -14.19 4.45 3.47
C LEU A 138 -13.90 4.41 4.97
N PHE A 139 -12.63 4.48 5.37
CA PHE A 139 -12.24 4.31 6.77
C PHE A 139 -12.47 5.54 7.64
N ASN A 140 -12.40 6.76 7.09
CA ASN A 140 -12.57 7.99 7.87
C ASN A 140 -14.00 8.56 7.81
N ASP A 141 -14.75 8.34 6.73
CA ASP A 141 -16.11 8.89 6.61
C ASP A 141 -17.19 7.80 6.77
N ARG A 142 -17.01 6.61 6.16
CA ARG A 142 -18.06 5.57 6.15
C ARG A 142 -18.01 4.62 7.34
N TYR A 143 -16.83 4.19 7.74
CA TYR A 143 -16.67 3.26 8.87
C TYR A 143 -17.14 3.86 10.20
N PRO A 144 -16.89 5.15 10.51
CA PRO A 144 -17.44 5.76 11.72
C PRO A 144 -18.97 5.87 11.67
N LEU A 145 -19.54 6.10 10.48
CA LEU A 145 -20.99 6.11 10.30
C LEU A 145 -21.63 4.72 10.52
N TRP A 146 -20.96 3.65 10.10
CA TRP A 146 -21.50 2.28 10.18
C TRP A 146 -21.27 1.61 11.54
N PHE A 147 -20.10 1.81 12.15
CA PHE A 147 -19.65 1.09 13.35
C PHE A 147 -19.40 2.01 14.55
N GLY A 148 -19.54 3.32 14.38
CA GLY A 148 -19.26 4.32 15.41
C GLY A 148 -17.83 4.86 15.38
N GLU A 149 -17.67 6.03 15.99
CA GLU A 149 -16.37 6.71 16.17
C GLU A 149 -15.50 6.09 17.27
N GLY A 150 -16.04 5.13 18.04
CA GLY A 150 -15.36 4.47 19.15
C GLY A 150 -14.05 3.77 18.73
N ASP A 151 -13.06 3.90 19.61
CA ASP A 151 -11.77 3.22 19.62
C ASP A 151 -11.76 2.01 20.56
N ASP A 152 -12.93 1.60 21.05
CA ASP A 152 -13.04 0.44 21.93
C ASP A 152 -12.66 -0.86 21.19
N PRO A 153 -12.02 -1.82 21.89
CA PRO A 153 -11.54 -3.05 21.26
C PRO A 153 -12.62 -3.84 20.51
N ALA A 154 -13.88 -3.77 20.95
CA ALA A 154 -14.98 -4.47 20.30
C ALA A 154 -15.34 -3.80 18.96
N THR A 155 -15.48 -2.48 18.92
CA THR A 155 -15.68 -1.71 17.70
C THR A 155 -14.53 -1.90 16.72
N VAL A 156 -13.28 -1.89 17.20
CA VAL A 156 -12.10 -2.16 16.36
C VAL A 156 -12.16 -3.58 15.79
N ALA A 157 -12.48 -4.59 16.61
CA ALA A 157 -12.61 -5.97 16.14
C ALA A 157 -13.70 -6.10 15.06
N VAL A 158 -14.85 -5.46 15.23
CA VAL A 158 -15.93 -5.47 14.23
C VAL A 158 -15.48 -4.80 12.92
N LYS A 159 -14.81 -3.64 13.00
CA LYS A 159 -14.25 -2.93 11.84
C LYS A 159 -13.25 -3.81 11.07
N VAL A 160 -12.36 -4.50 11.78
CA VAL A 160 -11.36 -5.42 11.19
C VAL A 160 -12.04 -6.63 10.57
N VAL A 161 -12.98 -7.29 11.27
CA VAL A 161 -13.70 -8.46 10.73
C VAL A 161 -14.48 -8.09 9.47
N PHE A 162 -15.16 -6.93 9.47
CA PHE A 162 -15.87 -6.45 8.31
C PHE A 162 -14.92 -6.13 7.14
N ASP A 163 -13.78 -5.50 7.42
CA ASP A 163 -12.76 -5.24 6.40
C ASP A 163 -12.24 -6.55 5.78
N GLN A 164 -11.89 -7.53 6.60
CA GLN A 164 -11.25 -8.78 6.14
C GLN A 164 -12.23 -9.74 5.44
N LEU A 165 -13.50 -9.76 5.84
CA LEU A 165 -14.49 -10.71 5.31
C LEU A 165 -15.45 -10.10 4.28
N VAL A 166 -15.67 -8.79 4.31
CA VAL A 166 -16.65 -8.11 3.45
C VAL A 166 -15.95 -7.12 2.53
N LEU A 167 -15.30 -6.09 3.06
CA LEU A 167 -14.75 -5.02 2.22
C LEU A 167 -13.66 -5.55 1.29
N THR A 168 -12.71 -6.31 1.84
CA THR A 168 -11.57 -6.77 1.07
C THR A 168 -11.96 -7.78 -0.02
N PRO A 169 -12.69 -8.86 0.30
CA PRO A 169 -13.08 -9.83 -0.71
C PRO A 169 -14.04 -9.23 -1.74
N LEU A 170 -15.01 -8.40 -1.34
CA LEU A 170 -16.08 -7.96 -2.25
C LEU A 170 -15.81 -6.65 -2.97
N LEU A 171 -14.87 -5.83 -2.50
CA LEU A 171 -14.54 -4.53 -3.10
C LEU A 171 -13.05 -4.40 -3.44
N CYS A 172 -12.15 -4.61 -2.47
CA CYS A 172 -10.72 -4.37 -2.63
C CYS A 172 -10.08 -5.24 -3.72
N LEU A 173 -10.21 -6.55 -3.58
CA LEU A 173 -9.62 -7.49 -4.53
C LEU A 173 -10.26 -7.39 -5.94
N PRO A 174 -11.60 -7.34 -6.09
CA PRO A 174 -12.20 -7.15 -7.41
C PRO A 174 -11.74 -5.87 -8.10
N VAL A 175 -11.67 -4.74 -7.38
CA VAL A 175 -11.22 -3.46 -7.94
C VAL A 175 -9.76 -3.55 -8.39
N LEU A 176 -8.88 -4.21 -7.63
CA LEU A 176 -7.50 -4.43 -8.05
C LEU A 176 -7.43 -5.18 -9.39
N TYR A 177 -8.15 -6.29 -9.53
CA TYR A 177 -8.15 -7.07 -10.78
C TYR A 177 -8.73 -6.27 -11.96
N LEU A 178 -9.71 -5.40 -11.71
CA LEU A 178 -10.26 -4.51 -12.72
C LEU A 178 -9.25 -3.43 -13.15
N VAL A 179 -8.54 -2.79 -12.20
CA VAL A 179 -7.50 -1.81 -12.51
C VAL A 179 -6.35 -2.48 -13.27
N LYS A 180 -5.92 -3.67 -12.84
CA LYS A 180 -4.90 -4.47 -13.55
C LYS A 180 -5.34 -4.79 -14.98
N ALA A 181 -6.58 -5.24 -15.18
CA ALA A 181 -7.12 -5.51 -16.51
C ALA A 181 -7.20 -4.23 -17.37
N ALA A 182 -7.67 -3.12 -16.81
CA ALA A 182 -7.78 -1.84 -17.52
C ALA A 182 -6.42 -1.34 -18.02
N VAL A 183 -5.40 -1.36 -17.15
CA VAL A 183 -4.07 -0.82 -17.48
C VAL A 183 -3.32 -1.74 -18.44
N LEU A 184 -3.47 -3.07 -18.30
CA LEU A 184 -2.92 -4.05 -19.25
C LEU A 184 -3.72 -4.16 -20.56
N ARG A 185 -4.74 -3.31 -20.75
CA ARG A 185 -5.63 -3.30 -21.92
C ARG A 185 -6.28 -4.67 -22.20
N ARG A 186 -6.63 -5.40 -21.13
CA ARG A 186 -7.40 -6.64 -21.17
C ARG A 186 -8.89 -6.34 -20.93
N PRO A 187 -9.82 -7.17 -21.41
CA PRO A 187 -11.24 -7.01 -21.12
C PRO A 187 -11.51 -7.03 -19.61
N LEU A 188 -12.27 -6.06 -19.09
CA LEU A 188 -12.60 -5.97 -17.66
C LEU A 188 -13.32 -7.23 -17.14
N ARG A 189 -14.16 -7.83 -17.99
CA ARG A 189 -14.82 -9.11 -17.69
C ARG A 189 -13.82 -10.24 -17.44
N GLU A 190 -12.69 -10.23 -18.14
CA GLU A 190 -11.64 -11.21 -17.92
C GLU A 190 -10.95 -10.99 -16.57
N GLY A 191 -10.69 -9.74 -16.19
CA GLY A 191 -10.14 -9.39 -14.87
C GLY A 191 -11.03 -9.90 -13.73
N LEU A 192 -12.34 -9.66 -13.81
CA LEU A 192 -13.28 -10.14 -12.80
C LEU A 192 -13.41 -11.67 -12.80
N ARG A 193 -13.39 -12.31 -13.98
CA ARG A 193 -13.41 -13.77 -14.07
C ARG A 193 -12.19 -14.38 -13.39
N ARG A 194 -11.00 -13.84 -13.63
CA ARG A 194 -9.75 -14.26 -12.98
C ARG A 194 -9.82 -14.09 -11.46
N TYR A 195 -10.33 -12.95 -10.98
CA TYR A 195 -10.56 -12.77 -9.54
C TYR A 195 -11.43 -13.88 -8.96
N VAL A 196 -12.56 -14.22 -9.61
CA VAL A 196 -13.46 -15.29 -9.13
C VAL A 196 -12.78 -16.66 -9.16
N GLU A 197 -11.98 -16.94 -10.18
CA GLU A 197 -11.20 -18.18 -10.29
C GLU A 197 -10.15 -18.29 -9.17
N ASP A 198 -9.40 -17.22 -8.91
CA ASP A 198 -8.36 -17.18 -7.88
C ASP A 198 -8.96 -17.17 -6.45
N ALA A 199 -10.06 -16.43 -6.24
CA ALA A 199 -10.80 -16.40 -4.97
C ALA A 199 -11.35 -17.77 -4.57
N ARG A 200 -11.70 -18.62 -5.54
CA ARG A 200 -12.16 -20.01 -5.30
C ARG A 200 -11.02 -20.98 -4.97
N ARG A 201 -9.77 -20.61 -5.26
CA ARG A 201 -8.60 -21.45 -5.00
C ARG A 201 -8.06 -21.15 -3.61
N ASP A 202 -7.08 -20.26 -3.54
CA ASP A 202 -6.32 -19.98 -2.32
C ASP A 202 -6.02 -18.49 -2.15
N LEU A 203 -6.57 -17.61 -3.00
CA LEU A 203 -6.29 -16.19 -2.96
C LEU A 203 -6.64 -15.55 -1.61
N LEU A 204 -7.83 -15.83 -1.09
CA LEU A 204 -8.27 -15.27 0.19
C LEU A 204 -7.45 -15.80 1.36
N LEU A 205 -7.08 -17.09 1.30
CA LEU A 205 -6.23 -17.72 2.31
C LEU A 205 -4.82 -17.12 2.30
N LYS A 206 -4.22 -16.94 1.11
CA LYS A 206 -2.93 -16.26 0.95
C LYS A 206 -2.98 -14.83 1.44
N TYR A 207 -4.06 -14.11 1.12
CA TYR A 207 -4.27 -12.76 1.59
C TYR A 207 -4.35 -12.71 3.13
N TRP A 208 -5.18 -13.54 3.75
CA TRP A 208 -5.28 -13.57 5.21
C TRP A 208 -3.98 -14.01 5.88
N ALA A 209 -3.24 -14.94 5.27
CA ALA A 209 -1.92 -15.37 5.74
C ALA A 209 -0.89 -14.23 5.76
N LEU A 210 -1.05 -13.19 4.93
CA LEU A 210 -0.20 -12.00 4.96
C LEU A 210 -0.39 -11.17 6.23
N TRP A 211 -1.60 -11.18 6.79
CA TRP A 211 -1.98 -10.35 7.94
C TRP A 211 -1.98 -11.11 9.26
N THR A 212 -2.10 -12.44 9.22
CA THR A 212 -1.91 -13.29 10.41
C THR A 212 -0.43 -13.58 10.61
N PRO A 213 0.13 -13.38 11.82
CA PRO A 213 1.51 -13.79 12.08
C PRO A 213 1.66 -15.29 11.87
N VAL A 214 2.65 -15.67 11.04
CA VAL A 214 3.06 -17.06 10.78
C VAL A 214 4.05 -17.50 11.85
#